data_AF-A0A7K0BZ66-F1
#
_entry.id   AF-A0A7K0BZ66-F1
#
_cell.length_a   1.000
_cell.length_b   1.000
_cell.length_c   1.000
_cell.angle_alpha   90.00
_cell.angle_beta   90.00
_cell.angle_gamma   90.00
#
_symmetry.space_group_name_H-M   'P 1'
#
loop_
_entity.id
_entity.type
_entity.pdbx_description
1 polymer ?
#
loop_
_entity_poly.entity_id
_entity_poly.type
_entity_poly.pdbx_seq_one_letter_code
_entity_poly.pdbx_strand_id
1 'polypeptide(L)'
;MPLRKALAIAATGVLLALGVQAPAHAAPSSGFNDWNCRPSAAHPRPVLLLHGLGGNGPGNFLTLGPGLANSGYCVFAPTYGEALPPIPVGGFVAIDTSAREIAGTVDKILASTGADKVDIVGHSEGGFQSLYVPKFVPGQAGRIANVVALAPPTHGTSFADLVTIAHRLGIMAQVNQVLSAAGCQACTELTTGAPTIAKLNDGPIAQPGIAYTVIASTSDALVTPKGTSFVDEPGVTNTYVQDRCPSDPVGHIGLAYDATVAALVGNALDPAHPKPVPCGYGLPF
;
A
#
# COMPACT_ATOMS: atom_id res chain seq x y z
N MET A 1 -0.48 44.71 -84.00
CA MET A 1 0.41 44.33 -82.88
C MET A 1 -0.30 44.61 -81.56
N PRO A 2 -0.23 43.69 -80.58
CA PRO A 2 -1.35 43.41 -79.67
C PRO A 2 -1.20 44.10 -78.31
N LEU A 3 -2.33 44.39 -77.65
CA LEU A 3 -2.38 44.69 -76.23
C LEU A 3 -3.25 43.61 -75.55
N ARG A 4 -2.60 42.56 -75.01
CA ARG A 4 -3.25 41.54 -74.18
C ARG A 4 -3.10 41.95 -72.71
N LYS A 5 -4.23 42.27 -72.06
CA LYS A 5 -4.32 42.42 -70.60
C LYS A 5 -4.22 41.02 -69.97
N ALA A 6 -3.22 40.80 -69.12
CA ALA A 6 -3.13 39.61 -68.29
C ALA A 6 -3.69 39.92 -66.91
N LEU A 7 -4.76 39.22 -66.52
CA LEU A 7 -5.36 39.26 -65.20
C LEU A 7 -4.72 38.14 -64.37
N ALA A 8 -3.90 38.49 -63.38
CA ALA A 8 -3.32 37.51 -62.46
C ALA A 8 -4.29 37.30 -61.28
N ILE A 9 -4.94 36.14 -61.25
CA ILE A 9 -5.74 35.69 -60.10
C ILE A 9 -4.78 35.00 -59.14
N ALA A 10 -4.45 35.65 -58.03
CA ALA A 10 -3.71 35.03 -56.93
C ALA A 10 -4.70 34.20 -56.08
N ALA A 11 -4.65 32.88 -56.22
CA ALA A 11 -5.40 31.96 -55.37
C ALA A 11 -4.60 31.72 -54.08
N THR A 12 -5.01 32.36 -52.98
CA THR A 12 -4.46 32.10 -51.65
C THR A 12 -5.10 30.84 -51.09
N GLY A 13 -4.42 29.70 -51.20
CA GLY A 13 -4.85 28.46 -50.56
C GLY A 13 -4.61 28.51 -49.06
N VAL A 14 -5.69 28.56 -48.26
CA VAL A 14 -5.62 28.36 -46.81
C VAL A 14 -5.60 26.86 -46.54
N LEU A 15 -4.43 26.32 -46.20
CA LEU A 15 -4.30 24.96 -45.65
C LEU A 15 -4.75 24.98 -44.19
N LEU A 16 -5.99 24.54 -43.92
CA LEU A 16 -6.40 24.14 -42.58
C LEU A 16 -5.73 22.81 -42.24
N ALA A 17 -4.61 22.88 -41.51
CA ALA A 17 -4.08 21.72 -40.82
C ALA A 17 -5.00 21.38 -39.64
N LEU A 18 -5.90 20.42 -39.84
CA LEU A 18 -6.62 19.76 -38.73
C LEU A 18 -5.62 18.88 -37.98
N GLY A 19 -4.87 19.49 -37.07
CA GLY A 19 -4.04 18.75 -36.13
C GLY A 19 -4.94 17.91 -35.24
N VAL A 20 -4.81 16.58 -35.33
CA VAL A 20 -5.37 15.67 -34.34
C VAL A 20 -4.62 15.95 -33.03
N GLN A 21 -5.20 16.76 -32.16
CA GLN A 21 -4.66 16.97 -30.82
C GLN A 21 -4.83 15.66 -30.06
N ALA A 22 -3.73 14.94 -29.87
CA ALA A 22 -3.69 13.86 -28.90
C ALA A 22 -4.20 14.40 -27.56
N PRO A 23 -4.98 13.64 -26.78
CA PRO A 23 -5.44 14.09 -25.48
C PRO A 23 -4.22 14.52 -24.67
N ALA A 24 -4.23 15.77 -24.21
CA ALA A 24 -3.18 16.31 -23.36
C ALA A 24 -3.12 15.45 -22.10
N HIS A 25 -2.14 14.56 -22.00
CA HIS A 25 -1.87 13.85 -20.77
C HIS A 25 -1.43 14.89 -19.75
N ALA A 26 -2.15 14.95 -18.62
CA ALA A 26 -1.78 15.83 -17.52
C ALA A 26 -0.31 15.58 -17.14
N ALA A 27 0.43 16.65 -16.87
CA ALA A 27 1.84 16.54 -16.50
C ALA A 27 2.02 15.62 -15.28
N PRO A 28 3.10 14.82 -15.21
CA PRO A 28 3.37 13.99 -14.06
C PRO A 28 3.40 14.80 -12.76
N SER A 29 2.92 14.19 -11.67
CA SER A 29 2.88 14.76 -10.34
C SER A 29 3.13 13.69 -9.27
N SER A 30 3.28 14.13 -8.02
CA SER A 30 3.33 13.28 -6.84
C SER A 30 2.46 13.87 -5.74
N GLY A 31 2.04 13.05 -4.78
CA GLY A 31 1.11 13.51 -3.74
C GLY A 31 0.67 12.40 -2.81
N PHE A 32 0.18 12.80 -1.64
CA PHE A 32 -0.40 11.91 -0.64
C PHE A 32 -1.90 12.14 -0.55
N ASN A 33 -2.70 11.10 -0.84
CA ASN A 33 -4.16 11.15 -0.96
C ASN A 33 -4.68 12.15 -2.02
N ASP A 34 -3.88 12.49 -3.02
CA ASP A 34 -4.30 13.29 -4.17
C ASP A 34 -4.79 12.38 -5.31
N TRP A 35 -6.11 12.34 -5.52
CA TRP A 35 -6.76 11.56 -6.57
C TRP A 35 -6.59 12.15 -7.98
N ASN A 36 -6.03 13.36 -8.10
CA ASN A 36 -5.62 13.94 -9.37
C ASN A 36 -4.14 13.68 -9.68
N CYS A 37 -3.43 12.92 -8.83
CA CYS A 37 -2.03 12.61 -9.03
C CYS A 37 -1.79 11.80 -10.32
N ARG A 38 -0.68 12.07 -11.01
CA ARG A 38 -0.30 11.43 -12.28
C ARG A 38 1.09 10.80 -12.17
N PRO A 39 1.19 9.46 -12.07
CA PRO A 39 2.47 8.78 -11.95
C PRO A 39 3.46 9.19 -13.04
N SER A 40 4.73 9.31 -12.67
CA SER A 40 5.81 9.68 -13.59
C SER A 40 6.40 8.44 -14.27
N ALA A 41 7.22 8.62 -15.30
CA ALA A 41 7.97 7.50 -15.89
C ALA A 41 8.98 6.87 -14.92
N ALA A 42 9.51 7.65 -13.97
CA ALA A 42 10.41 7.15 -12.93
C ALA A 42 9.67 6.32 -11.87
N HIS A 43 8.44 6.71 -11.54
CA HIS A 43 7.56 6.02 -10.60
C HIS A 43 6.18 5.77 -11.24
N PRO A 44 6.08 4.80 -12.18
CA PRO A 44 4.88 4.63 -13.01
C PRO A 44 3.71 3.97 -12.28
N ARG A 45 3.94 3.45 -11.08
CA ARG A 45 2.94 2.74 -10.27
C ARG A 45 2.58 3.58 -9.04
N PRO A 46 1.30 3.89 -8.83
CA PRO A 46 0.85 4.48 -7.58
C PRO A 46 0.97 3.46 -6.44
N VAL A 47 1.17 3.96 -5.22
CA VAL A 47 1.34 3.18 -4.00
C VAL A 47 0.06 3.23 -3.17
N LEU A 48 -0.48 2.07 -2.82
CA LEU A 48 -1.57 1.93 -1.86
C LEU A 48 -1.02 1.48 -0.50
N LEU A 49 -1.28 2.26 0.54
CA LEU A 49 -0.89 1.99 1.92
C LEU A 49 -2.08 1.43 2.71
N LEU A 50 -1.89 0.28 3.38
CA LEU A 50 -2.92 -0.43 4.13
C LEU A 50 -2.61 -0.44 5.63
N HIS A 51 -3.43 0.25 6.43
CA HIS A 51 -3.18 0.43 7.86
C HIS A 51 -3.37 -0.86 8.67
N GLY A 52 -2.92 -0.86 9.92
CA GLY A 52 -3.15 -1.98 10.84
C GLY A 52 -4.55 -2.01 11.46
N LEU A 53 -4.84 -3.08 12.18
CA LEU A 53 -6.09 -3.31 12.92
C LEU A 53 -6.43 -2.12 13.84
N GLY A 54 -7.64 -1.58 13.71
CA GLY A 54 -8.11 -0.47 14.54
C GLY A 54 -7.45 0.88 14.24
N GLY A 55 -6.56 0.95 13.24
CA GLY A 55 -5.95 2.19 12.78
C GLY A 55 -6.78 2.90 11.70
N ASN A 56 -6.16 3.88 11.06
CA ASN A 56 -6.66 4.50 9.83
C ASN A 56 -5.50 4.82 8.90
N GLY A 57 -5.80 5.03 7.62
CA GLY A 57 -4.79 5.25 6.60
C GLY A 57 -3.86 6.45 6.89
N PRO A 58 -4.36 7.69 6.99
CA PRO A 58 -3.52 8.86 7.20
C PRO A 58 -2.70 8.81 8.50
N GLY A 59 -3.27 8.31 9.60
CA GLY A 59 -2.61 8.23 10.90
C GLY A 59 -1.53 7.15 10.97
N ASN A 60 -1.77 5.96 10.40
CA ASN A 60 -0.78 4.90 10.35
C ASN A 60 0.42 5.28 9.47
N PHE A 61 0.21 6.10 8.44
CA PHE A 61 1.26 6.43 7.46
C PHE A 61 1.65 7.90 7.44
N LEU A 62 1.56 8.57 8.60
CA LEU A 62 1.83 10.00 8.71
C LEU A 62 3.26 10.40 8.32
N THR A 63 4.23 9.47 8.40
CA THR A 63 5.60 9.69 7.95
C THR A 63 5.87 9.06 6.58
N LEU A 64 5.56 7.76 6.42
CA LEU A 64 5.84 7.02 5.18
C LEU A 64 5.10 7.61 3.96
N GLY A 65 3.81 7.95 4.12
CA GLY A 65 2.99 8.48 3.04
C GLY A 65 3.56 9.78 2.43
N PRO A 66 3.73 10.84 3.23
CA PRO A 66 4.38 12.07 2.77
C PRO A 66 5.83 11.86 2.32
N GLY A 67 6.59 10.95 2.95
CA GLY A 67 7.96 10.64 2.55
C GLY A 67 8.07 10.06 1.13
N LEU A 68 7.18 9.12 0.79
CA LEU A 68 7.07 8.55 -0.56
C LEU A 68 6.55 9.60 -1.55
N ALA A 69 5.56 10.40 -1.18
CA ALA A 69 5.06 11.49 -2.03
C ALA A 69 6.16 12.51 -2.38
N ASN A 70 6.96 12.92 -1.38
CA ASN A 70 8.12 13.79 -1.56
C ASN A 70 9.24 13.13 -2.40
N SER A 71 9.25 11.80 -2.47
CA SER A 71 10.15 11.03 -3.34
C SER A 71 9.63 10.86 -4.76
N GLY A 72 8.46 11.43 -5.10
CA GLY A 72 7.92 11.43 -6.46
C GLY A 72 6.82 10.39 -6.73
N TYR A 73 6.28 9.73 -5.71
CA TYR A 73 5.21 8.75 -5.85
C TYR A 73 3.81 9.38 -5.73
N CYS A 74 2.83 8.83 -6.45
CA CYS A 74 1.41 9.00 -6.11
C CYS A 74 1.03 7.99 -5.03
N VAL A 75 0.64 8.45 -3.85
CA VAL A 75 0.44 7.61 -2.66
C VAL A 75 -0.96 7.78 -2.12
N PHE A 76 -1.61 6.66 -1.81
CA PHE A 76 -2.99 6.60 -1.31
C PHE A 76 -3.03 5.79 -0.02
N ALA A 77 -3.73 6.29 1.00
CA ALA A 77 -3.93 5.62 2.28
C ALA A 77 -5.38 5.83 2.75
N PRO A 78 -6.37 5.21 2.12
CA PRO A 78 -7.74 5.22 2.64
C PRO A 78 -7.84 4.38 3.92
N THR A 79 -8.91 4.63 4.68
CA THR A 79 -9.33 3.73 5.76
C THR A 79 -10.22 2.65 5.16
N TYR A 80 -9.95 1.39 5.46
CA TYR A 80 -10.77 0.25 5.02
C TYR A 80 -11.32 -0.50 6.23
N GLY A 81 -12.36 -1.30 6.04
CA GLY A 81 -12.92 -2.14 7.10
C GLY A 81 -13.52 -1.34 8.25
N GLU A 82 -14.09 -0.18 7.95
CA GLU A 82 -14.78 0.70 8.89
C GLU A 82 -16.12 0.07 9.28
N ALA A 83 -16.23 -0.42 10.52
CA ALA A 83 -17.48 -0.98 11.03
C ALA A 83 -18.50 0.12 11.42
N LEU A 84 -18.01 1.33 11.75
CA LEU A 84 -18.81 2.50 12.06
C LEU A 84 -18.21 3.74 11.37
N PRO A 85 -18.61 4.05 10.12
CA PRO A 85 -17.97 5.09 9.29
C PRO A 85 -17.81 6.49 9.90
N PRO A 86 -18.66 6.96 10.84
CA PRO A 86 -18.41 8.23 11.53
C PRO A 86 -17.19 8.22 12.46
N ILE A 87 -16.66 7.05 12.82
CA ILE A 87 -15.48 6.89 13.66
C ILE A 87 -14.29 6.59 12.74
N PRO A 88 -13.22 7.41 12.74
CA PRO A 88 -12.15 7.33 11.75
C PRO A 88 -11.14 6.21 12.06
N VAL A 89 -11.62 4.98 12.23
CA VAL A 89 -10.84 3.76 12.45
C VAL A 89 -11.44 2.58 11.70
N GLY A 90 -10.59 1.67 11.22
CA GLY A 90 -10.96 0.56 10.36
C GLY A 90 -10.31 -0.76 10.74
N GLY A 91 -10.36 -1.72 9.82
CA GLY A 91 -9.83 -3.08 10.00
C GLY A 91 -10.68 -3.97 10.92
N PHE A 92 -11.91 -3.59 11.25
CA PHE A 92 -12.73 -4.33 12.23
C PHE A 92 -13.62 -5.41 11.60
N VAL A 93 -14.06 -5.20 10.36
CA VAL A 93 -14.92 -6.13 9.62
C VAL A 93 -14.15 -7.38 9.21
N ALA A 94 -14.84 -8.41 8.72
CA ALA A 94 -14.19 -9.63 8.25
C ALA A 94 -13.09 -9.32 7.21
N ILE A 95 -11.98 -10.05 7.27
CA ILE A 95 -10.82 -9.89 6.38
C ILE A 95 -11.23 -9.93 4.91
N ASP A 96 -12.12 -10.86 4.56
CA ASP A 96 -12.63 -11.04 3.21
C ASP A 96 -13.48 -9.85 2.70
N THR A 97 -14.17 -9.16 3.62
CA THR A 97 -14.91 -7.92 3.33
C THR A 97 -13.94 -6.77 3.10
N SER A 98 -12.99 -6.55 4.00
CA SER A 98 -11.90 -5.57 3.83
C SER A 98 -11.13 -5.81 2.53
N ALA A 99 -10.83 -7.07 2.17
CA ALA A 99 -10.13 -7.41 0.94
C ALA A 99 -10.88 -6.96 -0.32
N ARG A 100 -12.21 -7.07 -0.35
CA ARG A 100 -13.05 -6.55 -1.45
C ARG A 100 -13.06 -5.03 -1.50
N GLU A 101 -13.11 -4.34 -0.37
CA GLU A 101 -13.01 -2.88 -0.30
C GLU A 101 -11.65 -2.38 -0.81
N ILE A 102 -10.57 -3.06 -0.42
CA ILE A 102 -9.21 -2.79 -0.88
C ILE A 102 -9.11 -3.01 -2.39
N ALA A 103 -9.67 -4.10 -2.92
CA ALA A 103 -9.72 -4.34 -4.36
C ALA A 103 -10.47 -3.21 -5.11
N GLY A 104 -11.62 -2.77 -4.59
CA GLY A 104 -12.32 -1.61 -5.16
C GLY A 104 -11.50 -0.31 -5.10
N THR A 105 -10.66 -0.16 -4.08
CA THR A 105 -9.72 0.96 -3.97
C THR A 105 -8.60 0.87 -5.01
N VAL A 106 -8.00 -0.30 -5.20
CA VAL A 106 -7.02 -0.55 -6.29
C VAL A 106 -7.63 -0.18 -7.63
N ASP A 107 -8.86 -0.62 -7.87
CA ASP A 107 -9.59 -0.34 -9.10
C ASP A 107 -9.78 1.17 -9.34
N LYS A 108 -10.17 1.89 -8.29
CA LYS A 108 -10.35 3.34 -8.31
C LYS A 108 -9.02 4.07 -8.53
N ILE A 109 -7.94 3.65 -7.89
CA ILE A 109 -6.60 4.24 -8.06
C ILE A 109 -6.17 4.12 -9.52
N LEU A 110 -6.26 2.92 -10.09
CA LEU A 110 -5.86 2.67 -11.48
C LEU A 110 -6.72 3.48 -12.46
N ALA A 111 -8.04 3.54 -12.25
CA ALA A 111 -8.93 4.37 -13.06
C ALA A 111 -8.59 5.88 -12.95
N SER A 112 -8.24 6.37 -11.76
CA SER A 112 -7.96 7.78 -11.53
C SER A 112 -6.59 8.24 -12.04
N THR A 113 -5.59 7.34 -12.00
CA THR A 113 -4.18 7.65 -12.33
C THR A 113 -3.82 7.26 -13.76
N GLY A 114 -4.52 6.29 -14.34
CA GLY A 114 -4.20 5.70 -15.65
C GLY A 114 -3.06 4.67 -15.62
N ALA A 115 -2.59 4.26 -14.44
CA ALA A 115 -1.58 3.22 -14.32
C ALA A 115 -2.17 1.82 -14.56
N ASP A 116 -1.33 0.88 -15.01
CA ASP A 116 -1.73 -0.53 -15.25
C ASP A 116 -1.75 -1.37 -13.97
N LYS A 117 -0.83 -1.07 -13.04
CA LYS A 117 -0.65 -1.78 -11.77
C LYS A 117 -0.35 -0.82 -10.62
N VAL A 118 -0.69 -1.26 -9.41
CA VAL A 118 -0.31 -0.59 -8.15
C VAL A 118 0.83 -1.33 -7.46
N ASP A 119 1.52 -0.62 -6.58
CA ASP A 119 2.32 -1.23 -5.51
C ASP A 119 1.55 -1.14 -4.19
N ILE A 120 1.58 -2.19 -3.36
CA ILE A 120 0.90 -2.22 -2.07
C ILE A 120 1.93 -2.28 -0.95
N VAL A 121 1.78 -1.41 0.04
CA VAL A 121 2.51 -1.50 1.31
C VAL A 121 1.50 -1.66 2.44
N GLY A 122 1.60 -2.74 3.19
CA GLY A 122 0.68 -3.03 4.29
C GLY A 122 1.39 -3.11 5.63
N HIS A 123 0.80 -2.58 6.68
CA HIS A 123 1.29 -2.70 8.06
C HIS A 123 0.36 -3.59 8.89
N SER A 124 0.90 -4.55 9.62
CA SER A 124 0.13 -5.42 10.53
C SER A 124 -1.02 -6.12 9.79
N GLU A 125 -2.27 -5.95 10.20
CA GLU A 125 -3.47 -6.41 9.48
C GLU A 125 -3.47 -5.98 8.01
N GLY A 126 -3.07 -4.76 7.68
CA GLY A 126 -2.92 -4.31 6.29
C GLY A 126 -1.81 -5.05 5.54
N GLY A 127 -0.77 -5.51 6.24
CA GLY A 127 0.23 -6.43 5.72
C GLY A 127 -0.39 -7.78 5.36
N PHE A 128 -1.22 -8.34 6.25
CA PHE A 128 -1.98 -9.55 5.95
C PHE A 128 -2.89 -9.37 4.73
N GLN A 129 -3.63 -8.25 4.66
CA GLN A 129 -4.47 -7.91 3.51
C GLN A 129 -3.69 -7.79 2.21
N SER A 130 -2.47 -7.25 2.26
CA SER A 130 -1.60 -7.12 1.08
C SER A 130 -1.21 -8.48 0.48
N LEU A 131 -1.17 -9.55 1.29
CA LEU A 131 -0.97 -10.93 0.85
C LEU A 131 -2.29 -11.60 0.44
N TYR A 132 -3.36 -11.33 1.18
CA TYR A 132 -4.68 -11.95 1.00
C TYR A 132 -5.38 -11.50 -0.30
N VAL A 133 -5.34 -10.20 -0.60
CA VAL A 133 -5.99 -9.60 -1.78
C VAL A 133 -5.54 -10.24 -3.10
N PRO A 134 -4.23 -10.28 -3.45
CA PRO A 134 -3.82 -10.88 -4.71
C PRO A 134 -4.14 -12.37 -4.80
N LYS A 135 -4.17 -13.10 -3.68
CA LYS A 135 -4.44 -14.55 -3.66
C LYS A 135 -5.92 -14.87 -3.84
N PHE A 136 -6.83 -14.12 -3.21
CA PHE A 136 -8.23 -14.53 -3.10
C PHE A 136 -9.22 -13.65 -3.83
N VAL A 137 -8.88 -12.39 -4.14
CA VAL A 137 -9.80 -11.51 -4.85
C VAL A 137 -9.59 -11.67 -6.36
N PRO A 138 -10.60 -12.15 -7.12
CA PRO A 138 -10.44 -12.47 -8.53
C PRO A 138 -9.89 -11.30 -9.35
N GLY A 139 -8.88 -11.58 -10.18
CA GLY A 139 -8.27 -10.60 -11.08
C GLY A 139 -7.25 -9.65 -10.43
N GLN A 140 -7.20 -9.55 -9.10
CA GLN A 140 -6.34 -8.56 -8.42
C GLN A 140 -4.85 -8.89 -8.52
N ALA A 141 -4.47 -10.17 -8.61
CA ALA A 141 -3.06 -10.53 -8.82
C ALA A 141 -2.46 -9.88 -10.09
N GLY A 142 -3.27 -9.73 -11.14
CA GLY A 142 -2.87 -9.07 -12.39
C GLY A 142 -2.73 -7.55 -12.30
N ARG A 143 -3.21 -6.93 -11.21
CA ARG A 143 -3.26 -5.47 -11.00
C ARG A 143 -2.22 -4.97 -10.00
N ILE A 144 -1.45 -5.87 -9.42
CA ILE A 144 -0.43 -5.57 -8.41
C ILE A 144 0.94 -5.92 -9.00
N ALA A 145 1.95 -5.09 -8.74
CA ALA A 145 3.33 -5.34 -9.18
C ALA A 145 4.24 -5.69 -8.00
N ASN A 146 4.13 -4.96 -6.90
CA ASN A 146 4.91 -5.22 -5.68
C ASN A 146 4.00 -5.25 -4.44
N VAL A 147 4.34 -6.12 -3.51
CA VAL A 147 3.78 -6.16 -2.15
C VAL A 147 4.92 -6.02 -1.15
N VAL A 148 4.81 -5.02 -0.28
CA VAL A 148 5.69 -4.82 0.88
C VAL A 148 4.88 -4.96 2.16
N ALA A 149 5.03 -6.06 2.87
CA ALA A 149 4.30 -6.33 4.10
C ALA A 149 5.17 -6.07 5.33
N LEU A 150 4.76 -5.12 6.17
CA LEU A 150 5.41 -4.75 7.43
C LEU A 150 4.76 -5.53 8.57
N ALA A 151 5.50 -6.47 9.15
CA ALA A 151 5.06 -7.38 10.21
C ALA A 151 3.61 -7.92 10.04
N PRO A 152 3.27 -8.53 8.88
CA PRO A 152 1.96 -9.15 8.73
C PRO A 152 1.79 -10.31 9.73
N PRO A 153 0.61 -10.53 10.33
CA PRO A 153 0.32 -11.77 11.06
C PRO A 153 0.05 -12.94 10.09
N THR A 154 0.95 -13.22 9.15
CA THR A 154 0.78 -14.20 8.05
C THR A 154 0.39 -15.59 8.56
N HIS A 155 1.04 -16.04 9.62
CA HIS A 155 0.76 -17.31 10.31
C HIS A 155 -0.01 -17.09 11.65
N GLY A 156 -0.63 -15.92 11.80
CA GLY A 156 -1.42 -15.51 12.96
C GLY A 156 -0.61 -14.93 14.12
N THR A 157 -1.34 -14.40 15.10
CA THR A 157 -0.83 -13.92 16.39
C THR A 157 -1.83 -14.21 17.53
N SER A 158 -1.58 -13.77 18.76
CA SER A 158 -2.53 -13.91 19.87
C SER A 158 -3.53 -12.74 19.94
N PHE A 159 -4.76 -13.00 20.40
CA PHE A 159 -5.76 -11.95 20.59
C PHE A 159 -5.34 -10.91 21.65
N ALA A 160 -4.64 -11.35 22.71
CA ALA A 160 -4.14 -10.46 23.76
C ALA A 160 -3.15 -9.42 23.19
N ASP A 161 -2.32 -9.84 22.24
CA ASP A 161 -1.38 -8.97 21.55
C ASP A 161 -2.12 -7.96 20.66
N LEU A 162 -3.19 -8.37 19.98
CA LEU A 162 -4.03 -7.48 19.17
C LEU A 162 -4.73 -6.39 20.03
N VAL A 163 -5.23 -6.73 21.22
CA VAL A 163 -5.83 -5.75 22.15
C VAL A 163 -4.79 -4.72 22.62
N THR A 164 -3.53 -5.13 22.74
CA THR A 164 -2.44 -4.25 23.19
C THR A 164 -2.15 -3.12 22.20
N ILE A 165 -2.41 -3.31 20.89
CA ILE A 165 -2.26 -2.30 19.83
C ILE A 165 -3.03 -1.01 20.19
N ALA A 166 -4.33 -1.14 20.49
CA ALA A 166 -5.19 0.00 20.74
C ALA A 166 -4.78 0.79 21.99
N HIS A 167 -4.25 0.11 23.01
CA HIS A 167 -3.73 0.74 24.22
C HIS A 167 -2.44 1.52 23.96
N ARG A 168 -1.54 1.00 23.12
CA ARG A 168 -0.27 1.68 22.77
C ARG A 168 -0.48 2.92 21.91
N LEU A 169 -1.49 2.89 21.05
CA LEU A 169 -1.83 4.01 20.17
C LEU A 169 -2.71 5.10 20.83
N GLY A 170 -3.19 4.87 22.06
CA GLY A 170 -4.03 5.84 22.77
C GLY A 170 -5.43 6.02 22.16
N ILE A 171 -5.88 5.08 21.32
CA ILE A 171 -7.18 5.12 20.61
C ILE A 171 -8.24 4.20 21.23
N MET A 172 -8.00 3.75 22.47
CA MET A 172 -8.90 2.82 23.17
C MET A 172 -10.33 3.30 23.25
N ALA A 173 -10.59 4.61 23.35
CA ALA A 173 -11.96 5.12 23.42
C ALA A 173 -12.74 4.85 22.12
N GLN A 174 -12.13 5.16 20.97
CA GLN A 174 -12.71 4.93 19.65
C GLN A 174 -12.85 3.43 19.37
N VAL A 175 -11.79 2.67 19.65
CA VAL A 175 -11.79 1.20 19.48
C VAL A 175 -12.85 0.54 20.36
N ASN A 176 -12.95 0.90 21.65
CA ASN A 176 -13.97 0.37 22.54
C ASN A 176 -15.39 0.72 22.08
N GLN A 177 -15.60 1.91 21.51
CA GLN A 177 -16.89 2.30 20.96
C GLN A 177 -17.27 1.41 19.78
N VAL A 178 -16.34 1.13 18.86
CA VAL A 178 -16.57 0.19 17.75
C VAL A 178 -16.80 -1.23 18.27
N LEU A 179 -15.95 -1.73 19.15
CA LEU A 179 -16.06 -3.07 19.71
C LEU A 179 -17.39 -3.29 20.44
N SER A 180 -17.87 -2.29 21.19
CA SER A 180 -19.12 -2.39 21.94
C SER A 180 -20.35 -2.39 21.04
N ALA A 181 -20.29 -1.71 19.90
CA ALA A 181 -21.43 -1.52 19.01
C ALA A 181 -21.47 -2.50 17.83
N ALA A 182 -20.32 -2.91 17.31
CA ALA A 182 -20.18 -3.70 16.08
C ALA A 182 -19.24 -4.93 16.24
N GLY A 183 -18.50 -5.05 17.34
CA GLY A 183 -17.53 -6.11 17.54
C GLY A 183 -16.27 -5.95 16.67
N CYS A 184 -15.51 -7.03 16.53
CA CYS A 184 -14.33 -7.09 15.65
C CYS A 184 -14.15 -8.51 15.10
N GLN A 185 -14.54 -8.72 13.85
CA GLN A 185 -14.42 -10.03 13.19
C GLN A 185 -12.95 -10.33 12.85
N ALA A 186 -12.24 -9.34 12.29
CA ALA A 186 -10.81 -9.46 11.96
C ALA A 186 -9.96 -9.86 13.17
N CYS A 187 -10.29 -9.37 14.38
CA CYS A 187 -9.54 -9.66 15.59
C CYS A 187 -9.47 -11.17 15.88
N THR A 188 -10.53 -11.92 15.57
CA THR A 188 -10.52 -13.38 15.71
C THR A 188 -9.94 -14.09 14.50
N GLU A 189 -10.13 -13.55 13.30
CA GLU A 189 -9.65 -14.14 12.04
C GLU A 189 -8.13 -14.09 11.88
N LEU A 190 -7.45 -13.18 12.58
CA LEU A 190 -5.99 -13.06 12.59
C LEU A 190 -5.31 -13.86 13.71
N THR A 191 -6.08 -14.55 14.54
CA THR A 191 -5.49 -15.36 15.60
C THR A 191 -4.87 -16.65 15.08
N THR A 192 -3.80 -17.11 15.72
CA THR A 192 -3.19 -18.41 15.41
C THR A 192 -4.24 -19.53 15.47
N GLY A 193 -4.31 -20.34 14.41
CA GLY A 193 -5.28 -21.43 14.28
C GLY A 193 -6.65 -21.01 13.74
N ALA A 194 -6.89 -19.72 13.48
CA ALA A 194 -8.13 -19.28 12.85
C ALA A 194 -8.27 -19.84 11.42
N PRO A 195 -9.49 -20.12 10.93
CA PRO A 195 -9.73 -20.61 9.57
C PRO A 195 -9.16 -19.68 8.49
N THR A 196 -9.16 -18.36 8.71
CA THR A 196 -8.60 -17.38 7.76
C THR A 196 -7.08 -17.51 7.64
N ILE A 197 -6.38 -17.76 8.76
CA ILE A 197 -4.94 -18.07 8.74
C ILE A 197 -4.71 -19.37 7.98
N ALA A 198 -5.45 -20.45 8.30
CA ALA A 198 -5.32 -21.73 7.60
C ALA A 198 -5.58 -21.57 6.08
N LYS A 199 -6.59 -20.79 5.71
CA LYS A 199 -6.93 -20.47 4.32
C LYS A 199 -5.79 -19.73 3.61
N LEU A 200 -5.22 -18.67 4.19
CA LEU A 200 -4.09 -17.96 3.58
C LEU A 200 -2.90 -18.89 3.37
N ASN A 201 -2.65 -19.79 4.31
CA ASN A 201 -1.51 -20.71 4.30
C ASN A 201 -1.76 -22.01 3.50
N ASP A 202 -2.94 -22.18 2.92
CA ASP A 202 -3.24 -23.30 2.03
C ASP A 202 -2.71 -22.99 0.62
N GLY A 203 -1.61 -23.66 0.24
CA GLY A 203 -0.89 -23.42 -1.01
C GLY A 203 -0.14 -22.08 -1.06
N PRO A 204 0.48 -21.75 -2.22
CA PRO A 204 1.34 -20.57 -2.34
C PRO A 204 0.62 -19.27 -1.97
N ILE A 205 1.23 -18.49 -1.08
CA ILE A 205 0.84 -17.13 -0.71
C ILE A 205 1.27 -16.17 -1.83
N ALA A 206 2.53 -16.26 -2.27
CA ALA A 206 3.09 -15.43 -3.31
C ALA A 206 2.46 -15.80 -4.67
N GLN A 207 1.71 -14.85 -5.24
CA GLN A 207 1.09 -15.03 -6.55
C GLN A 207 2.06 -14.69 -7.69
N PRO A 208 2.03 -15.42 -8.83
CA PRO A 208 2.91 -15.17 -9.96
C PRO A 208 2.84 -13.73 -10.49
N GLY A 209 3.99 -13.17 -10.86
CA GLY A 209 4.07 -11.83 -11.47
C GLY A 209 4.01 -10.67 -10.48
N ILE A 210 4.11 -10.94 -9.17
CA ILE A 210 4.22 -9.96 -8.09
C ILE A 210 5.54 -10.21 -7.33
N ALA A 211 6.29 -9.14 -7.05
CA ALA A 211 7.43 -9.22 -6.15
C ALA A 211 6.98 -8.99 -4.70
N TYR A 212 7.47 -9.82 -3.78
CA TYR A 212 7.10 -9.77 -2.37
C TYR A 212 8.31 -9.47 -1.50
N THR A 213 8.15 -8.48 -0.63
CA THR A 213 9.09 -8.18 0.45
C THR A 213 8.34 -8.17 1.78
N VAL A 214 8.79 -8.96 2.75
CA VAL A 214 8.29 -8.94 4.12
C VAL A 214 9.36 -8.36 5.02
N ILE A 215 9.02 -7.29 5.73
CA ILE A 215 9.90 -6.61 6.68
C ILE A 215 9.29 -6.81 8.07
N ALA A 216 9.97 -7.58 8.92
CA ALA A 216 9.56 -7.79 10.30
C ALA A 216 10.56 -7.13 11.26
N SER A 217 10.26 -7.13 12.55
CA SER A 217 11.20 -6.68 13.58
C SER A 217 11.52 -7.80 14.56
N THR A 218 12.80 -7.92 14.92
CA THR A 218 13.24 -8.77 16.05
C THR A 218 12.81 -8.21 17.40
N SER A 219 12.20 -7.02 17.47
CA SER A 219 11.63 -6.42 18.68
C SER A 219 10.10 -6.40 18.67
N ASP A 220 9.46 -7.00 17.67
CA ASP A 220 8.00 -7.09 17.59
C ASP A 220 7.44 -7.90 18.78
N ALA A 221 6.53 -7.26 19.53
CA ALA A 221 5.86 -7.84 20.68
C ALA A 221 4.38 -8.13 20.42
N LEU A 222 3.87 -7.83 19.22
CA LEU A 222 2.43 -7.93 18.89
C LEU A 222 2.13 -9.01 17.85
N VAL A 223 3.09 -9.32 16.97
CA VAL A 223 3.05 -10.50 16.09
C VAL A 223 4.13 -11.45 16.54
N THR A 224 3.72 -12.44 17.35
CA THR A 224 4.64 -13.38 17.98
C THR A 224 4.23 -14.84 17.75
N PRO A 225 5.19 -15.77 17.55
CA PRO A 225 6.63 -15.55 17.35
C PRO A 225 6.94 -14.72 16.09
N LYS A 226 7.99 -13.91 16.11
CA LYS A 226 8.27 -12.89 15.07
C LYS A 226 8.45 -13.47 13.65
N GLY A 227 8.83 -14.74 13.57
CA GLY A 227 8.92 -15.47 12.30
C GLY A 227 7.55 -15.77 11.66
N THR A 228 6.43 -15.64 12.39
CA THR A 228 5.09 -15.85 11.83
C THR A 228 4.70 -14.83 10.76
N SER A 229 5.48 -13.75 10.62
CA SER A 229 5.29 -12.78 9.54
C SER A 229 5.83 -13.25 8.20
N PHE A 230 6.91 -14.01 8.18
CA PHE A 230 7.61 -14.33 6.94
C PHE A 230 6.79 -15.27 6.06
N VAL A 231 7.00 -15.13 4.74
CA VAL A 231 6.43 -16.04 3.74
C VAL A 231 7.61 -16.81 3.15
N ASP A 232 7.78 -18.07 3.56
CA ASP A 232 8.91 -18.91 3.17
C ASP A 232 8.67 -19.58 1.81
N GLU A 233 8.56 -18.76 0.76
CA GLU A 233 8.31 -19.19 -0.61
C GLU A 233 9.37 -18.67 -1.59
N PRO A 234 9.66 -19.41 -2.68
CA PRO A 234 10.64 -18.97 -3.67
C PRO A 234 10.34 -17.57 -4.24
N GLY A 235 11.35 -16.69 -4.21
CA GLY A 235 11.23 -15.33 -4.76
C GLY A 235 10.66 -14.30 -3.77
N VAL A 236 10.28 -14.69 -2.56
CA VAL A 236 9.95 -13.76 -1.48
C VAL A 236 11.22 -13.30 -0.77
N THR A 237 11.33 -12.00 -0.53
CA THR A 237 12.39 -11.43 0.31
C THR A 237 11.88 -11.25 1.74
N ASN A 238 12.42 -11.99 2.70
CA ASN A 238 12.14 -11.82 4.13
C ASN A 238 13.34 -11.16 4.81
N THR A 239 13.12 -10.13 5.62
CA THR A 239 14.18 -9.47 6.38
C THR A 239 13.66 -8.97 7.73
N TYR A 240 14.50 -9.05 8.76
CA TYR A 240 14.31 -8.21 9.92
C TYR A 240 14.94 -6.83 9.67
N VAL A 241 14.37 -5.78 10.28
CA VAL A 241 15.03 -4.45 10.31
C VAL A 241 16.45 -4.57 10.91
N GLN A 242 16.59 -5.39 11.94
CA GLN A 242 17.84 -5.57 12.68
C GLN A 242 18.92 -6.33 11.90
N ASP A 243 18.58 -7.03 10.81
CA ASP A 243 19.59 -7.61 9.92
C ASP A 243 20.43 -6.51 9.25
N ARG A 244 19.81 -5.34 9.02
CA ARG A 244 20.48 -4.16 8.47
C ARG A 244 20.96 -3.20 9.56
N CYS A 245 20.17 -3.02 10.61
CA CYS A 245 20.43 -2.07 11.68
C CYS A 245 20.31 -2.74 13.06
N PRO A 246 21.35 -3.48 13.52
CA PRO A 246 21.25 -4.34 14.71
C PRO A 246 20.89 -3.65 16.01
N SER A 247 21.12 -2.33 16.11
CA SER A 247 20.82 -1.52 17.29
C SER A 247 19.47 -0.80 17.23
N ASP A 248 18.73 -0.93 16.14
CA ASP A 248 17.42 -0.30 16.00
C ASP A 248 16.38 -1.12 16.79
N PRO A 249 15.80 -0.57 17.87
CA PRO A 249 14.89 -1.33 18.72
C PRO A 249 13.46 -1.36 18.17
N VAL A 250 13.19 -0.79 16.98
CA VAL A 250 11.86 -0.61 16.40
C VAL A 250 10.93 -1.81 16.65
N GLY A 251 9.79 -1.61 17.30
CA GLY A 251 8.78 -2.63 17.57
C GLY A 251 7.70 -2.66 16.49
N HIS A 252 6.57 -3.29 16.79
CA HIS A 252 5.50 -3.53 15.82
C HIS A 252 4.95 -2.22 15.24
N ILE A 253 4.46 -1.33 16.10
CA ILE A 253 3.87 -0.05 15.71
C ILE A 253 4.93 0.89 15.11
N GLY A 254 6.14 0.84 15.66
CA GLY A 254 7.28 1.63 15.20
C GLY A 254 7.62 1.40 13.74
N LEU A 255 7.38 0.20 13.19
CA LEU A 255 7.64 -0.10 11.78
C LEU A 255 6.96 0.88 10.82
N ALA A 256 5.77 1.37 11.18
CA ALA A 256 5.02 2.30 10.34
C ALA A 256 5.61 3.72 10.31
N TYR A 257 6.47 4.05 11.27
CA TYR A 257 7.02 5.40 11.48
C TYR A 257 8.52 5.49 11.27
N ASP A 258 9.21 4.36 11.24
CA ASP A 258 10.66 4.27 11.27
C ASP A 258 11.33 4.64 9.93
N ALA A 259 12.44 5.38 10.01
CA ALA A 259 13.17 5.87 8.84
C ALA A 259 13.99 4.76 8.14
N THR A 260 14.52 3.80 8.89
CA THR A 260 15.17 2.59 8.36
C THR A 260 14.15 1.82 7.53
N VAL A 261 12.95 1.61 8.08
CA VAL A 261 11.85 0.90 7.41
C VAL A 261 11.39 1.66 6.17
N ALA A 262 11.23 2.98 6.23
CA ALA A 262 10.86 3.78 5.06
C ALA A 262 11.88 3.66 3.91
N ALA A 263 13.18 3.59 4.22
CA ALA A 263 14.21 3.37 3.20
C ALA A 263 14.17 1.94 2.62
N LEU A 264 13.90 0.93 3.45
CA LEU A 264 13.71 -0.45 3.00
C LEU A 264 12.48 -0.57 2.08
N VAL A 265 11.36 0.05 2.45
CA VAL A 265 10.16 0.14 1.61
C VAL A 265 10.49 0.81 0.27
N GLY A 266 11.18 1.95 0.28
CA GLY A 266 11.59 2.63 -0.95
C GLY A 266 12.41 1.73 -1.89
N ASN A 267 13.36 0.97 -1.34
CA ASN A 267 14.18 0.03 -2.12
C ASN A 267 13.38 -1.16 -2.67
N ALA A 268 12.35 -1.61 -1.95
CA ALA A 268 11.45 -2.65 -2.43
C ALA A 268 10.52 -2.15 -3.55
N LEU A 269 10.14 -0.86 -3.53
CA LEU A 269 9.31 -0.23 -4.56
C LEU A 269 10.08 0.12 -5.84
N ASP A 270 11.39 0.39 -5.73
CA ASP A 270 12.28 0.68 -6.85
C ASP A 270 13.62 -0.09 -6.74
N PRO A 271 13.60 -1.41 -6.97
CA PRO A 271 14.78 -2.25 -6.82
C PRO A 271 15.85 -1.96 -7.90
N ALA A 272 15.51 -1.24 -8.97
CA ALA A 272 16.46 -0.83 -10.00
C ALA A 272 17.37 0.34 -9.53
N HIS A 273 16.91 1.12 -8.55
CA HIS A 273 17.64 2.28 -8.04
C HIS A 273 17.71 2.29 -6.50
N PRO A 274 18.32 1.27 -5.88
CA PRO A 274 18.36 1.17 -4.42
C PRO A 274 19.13 2.36 -3.80
N LYS A 275 18.56 2.93 -2.75
CA LYS A 275 19.15 4.00 -1.95
C LYS A 275 19.81 3.42 -0.69
N PRO A 276 20.81 4.12 -0.11
CA PRO A 276 21.37 3.75 1.18
C PRO A 276 20.30 3.69 2.27
N VAL A 277 20.30 2.63 3.07
CA VAL A 277 19.42 2.49 4.23
C VAL A 277 20.14 3.07 5.46
N PRO A 278 19.68 4.22 6.01
CA PRO A 278 20.21 4.77 7.25
C PRO A 278 19.74 3.92 8.43
N CYS A 279 20.56 3.81 9.47
CA CYS A 279 20.12 3.20 10.72
C CYS A 279 19.60 4.27 11.67
N GLY A 280 18.31 4.16 11.98
CA GLY A 280 17.61 4.99 12.95
C GLY A 280 17.55 4.36 14.34
N TYR A 281 16.73 4.99 15.18
CA TYR A 281 16.33 4.47 16.47
C TYR A 281 14.81 4.54 16.52
N GLY A 282 14.15 3.49 16.04
CA GLY A 282 12.69 3.44 15.94
C GLY A 282 12.01 3.26 17.29
N LEU A 283 10.70 3.47 17.31
CA LEU A 283 9.88 3.29 18.51
C LEU A 283 9.83 1.80 18.88
N PRO A 284 10.13 1.39 20.13
CA PRO A 284 10.32 -0.03 20.49
C PRO A 284 9.04 -0.85 20.67
N PHE A 285 7.90 -0.35 20.22
CA PHE A 285 6.57 -0.96 20.40
C PHE A 285 5.84 -1.04 19.07
#